data_AF-A0A3M1VK48-F1
#
_entry.id   AF-A0A3M1VK48-F1
#
_cell.length_a   1.000
_cell.length_b   1.000
_cell.length_c   1.000
_cell.angle_alpha   90.00
_cell.angle_beta   90.00
_cell.angle_gamma   90.00
#
_symmetry.space_group_name_H-M   'P 1'
#
loop_
_entity.id
_entity.type
_entity.pdbx_description
1 polymer ?
#
loop_
_entity_poly.entity_id
_entity_poly.type
_entity_poly.pdbx_seq_one_letter_code
_entity_poly.pdbx_strand_id
1 'polypeptide(L)'
;MNQEPQSTQSVELNNEIYLEEGVCFDPDNVVLEGVYRDQLSAYRAKRTWIQTFESTFLLDPEYDFEIYVVSDSLRSIFILRCQFITACARYAFWRLTNGQAPEAQYLIETAHIPGGISHRDDFLFAPDLKPVANAPLVMAGEGCRTGFESVKELLSRILKRIGSI
;
A
#
# COMPACT_ATOMS: atom_id res chain seq x y z
N MET A 1 49.86 0.04 43.15
CA MET A 1 48.55 0.55 42.71
C MET A 1 48.22 -0.17 41.42
N ASN A 2 47.45 -1.24 41.49
CA ASN A 2 47.01 -2.01 40.32
C ASN A 2 45.54 -1.69 40.06
N GLN A 3 45.24 -1.06 38.93
CA GLN A 3 43.88 -0.83 38.46
C GLN A 3 43.47 -2.02 37.58
N GLU A 4 42.41 -2.71 37.98
CA GLU A 4 41.77 -3.74 37.15
C GLU A 4 40.98 -3.08 36.00
N PRO A 5 40.99 -3.67 34.79
CA PRO A 5 40.17 -3.18 33.69
C PRO A 5 38.71 -3.62 33.89
N GLN A 6 37.80 -2.65 33.90
CA GLN A 6 36.37 -2.89 33.90
C GLN A 6 35.96 -3.57 32.59
N SER A 7 35.30 -4.71 32.71
CA SER A 7 34.71 -5.47 31.62
C SER A 7 33.49 -4.75 31.07
N THR A 8 33.56 -4.32 29.81
CA THR A 8 32.42 -3.82 29.06
C THR A 8 31.48 -4.99 28.74
N GLN A 9 30.38 -5.11 29.49
CA GLN A 9 29.31 -6.06 29.18
C GLN A 9 28.53 -5.53 27.98
N SER A 10 28.74 -6.15 26.81
CA SER A 10 27.90 -5.97 25.63
C SER A 10 26.55 -6.64 25.84
N VAL A 11 25.50 -5.83 26.03
CA VAL A 11 24.11 -6.30 26.08
C VAL A 11 23.68 -6.66 24.66
N GLU A 12 23.65 -7.95 24.36
CA GLU A 12 23.05 -8.50 23.13
C GLU A 12 21.53 -8.31 23.22
N LEU A 13 21.02 -7.26 22.58
CA LEU A 13 19.59 -7.02 22.37
C LEU A 13 19.07 -8.01 21.32
N ASN A 14 18.89 -9.28 21.71
CA ASN A 14 18.07 -10.24 20.98
C ASN A 14 16.59 -9.89 21.19
N ASN A 15 16.16 -8.75 20.64
CA ASN A 15 14.74 -8.49 20.46
C ASN A 15 14.27 -9.40 19.33
N GLU A 16 13.65 -10.52 19.70
CA GLU A 16 12.85 -11.32 18.78
C GLU A 16 11.73 -10.41 18.26
N ILE A 17 11.94 -9.83 17.08
CA ILE A 17 10.91 -9.06 16.36
C ILE A 17 9.85 -10.07 15.94
N TYR A 18 8.77 -10.16 16.73
CA TYR A 18 7.55 -10.85 16.34
C TYR A 18 7.01 -10.16 15.09
N LEU A 19 7.03 -10.87 13.96
CA LEU A 19 6.38 -10.42 12.74
C LEU A 19 4.89 -10.71 12.89
N GLU A 20 4.08 -9.67 12.96
CA GLU A 20 2.63 -9.83 12.90
C GLU A 20 2.21 -10.34 11.52
N GLU A 21 1.20 -11.21 11.50
CA GLU A 21 0.59 -11.66 10.25
C GLU A 21 -0.04 -10.46 9.52
N GLY A 22 0.10 -10.43 8.20
CA GLY A 22 -0.44 -9.35 7.40
C GLY A 22 0.39 -9.05 6.18
N VAL A 23 0.08 -7.91 5.56
CA VAL A 23 0.74 -7.41 4.36
C VAL A 23 1.46 -6.11 4.70
N CYS A 24 2.72 -6.02 4.31
CA CYS A 24 3.58 -4.86 4.51
C CYS A 24 4.02 -4.31 3.14
N PHE A 25 3.88 -2.99 2.97
CA PHE A 25 4.37 -2.28 1.80
C PHE A 25 5.66 -1.56 2.16
N ASP A 26 6.77 -1.93 1.53
CA ASP A 26 8.06 -1.29 1.72
C ASP A 26 8.35 -0.33 0.54
N PRO A 27 8.13 0.99 0.71
CA PRO A 27 8.32 1.96 -0.35
C PRO A 27 9.79 2.22 -0.69
N ASP A 28 10.71 1.96 0.24
CA ASP A 28 12.13 2.21 0.04
C ASP A 28 12.73 1.15 -0.89
N ASN A 29 12.31 -0.10 -0.73
CA ASN A 29 12.75 -1.22 -1.57
C ASN A 29 11.79 -1.52 -2.74
N VAL A 30 10.60 -0.90 -2.77
CA VAL A 30 9.50 -1.20 -3.70
C VAL A 30 9.15 -2.69 -3.67
N VAL A 31 8.96 -3.19 -2.45
CA VAL A 31 8.64 -4.59 -2.17
C VAL A 31 7.32 -4.67 -1.44
N LEU A 32 6.53 -5.68 -1.78
CA LEU A 32 5.33 -6.06 -1.06
C LEU A 32 5.58 -7.41 -0.39
N GLU A 33 5.41 -7.46 0.93
CA GLU A 33 5.62 -8.66 1.73
C GLU A 33 4.33 -9.08 2.44
N GLY A 34 4.04 -10.39 2.46
CA GLY A 34 2.91 -10.98 3.17
C GLY A 34 3.40 -12.08 4.11
N VAL A 35 3.03 -12.01 5.38
CA VAL A 35 3.44 -12.99 6.40
C VAL A 35 2.24 -13.86 6.77
N TYR A 36 2.39 -15.18 6.64
CA TYR A 36 1.31 -16.16 6.85
C TYR A 36 1.78 -17.34 7.74
N ARG A 37 0.90 -17.87 8.59
CA ARG A 37 1.18 -19.07 9.42
C ARG A 37 1.23 -20.38 8.65
N ASP A 38 0.56 -20.46 7.50
CA ASP A 38 0.47 -21.71 6.75
C ASP A 38 0.77 -21.51 5.26
N GLN A 39 1.32 -22.58 4.66
CA GLN A 39 1.73 -22.58 3.27
C GLN A 39 0.54 -22.36 2.33
N LEU A 40 -0.63 -22.93 2.64
CA LEU A 40 -1.77 -22.86 1.76
C LEU A 40 -2.29 -21.43 1.62
N SER A 41 -2.35 -20.68 2.73
CA SER A 41 -2.67 -19.26 2.76
C SER A 41 -1.70 -18.42 1.94
N ALA A 42 -0.38 -18.66 2.07
CA ALA A 42 0.63 -17.96 1.28
C ALA A 42 0.48 -18.21 -0.24
N TYR A 43 0.22 -19.45 -0.66
CA TYR A 43 0.03 -19.78 -2.07
C TYR A 43 -1.31 -19.26 -2.64
N ARG A 44 -2.37 -19.22 -1.81
CA ARG A 44 -3.63 -18.56 -2.18
C ARG A 44 -3.41 -17.07 -2.39
N ALA A 45 -2.73 -16.42 -1.44
CA ALA A 45 -2.40 -15.02 -1.52
C ALA A 45 -1.56 -14.72 -2.78
N LYS A 46 -0.52 -15.52 -3.05
CA LYS A 46 0.29 -15.41 -4.27
C LYS A 46 -0.55 -15.41 -5.54
N ARG A 47 -1.49 -16.35 -5.67
CA ARG A 47 -2.36 -16.42 -6.86
C ARG A 47 -3.22 -15.17 -7.00
N THR A 48 -3.83 -14.71 -5.91
CA THR A 48 -4.69 -13.52 -5.91
C THR A 48 -3.89 -12.25 -6.20
N TRP A 49 -2.66 -12.12 -5.67
CA TRP A 49 -1.78 -11.00 -5.96
C TRP A 49 -1.44 -10.93 -7.46
N ILE A 50 -1.02 -12.05 -8.05
CA ILE A 50 -0.74 -12.14 -9.49
C ILE A 50 -1.97 -11.71 -10.30
N GLN A 51 -3.13 -12.29 -10.01
CA GLN A 51 -4.37 -11.97 -10.71
C GLN A 51 -4.77 -10.50 -10.55
N THR A 52 -4.56 -9.92 -9.36
CA THR A 52 -4.85 -8.51 -9.10
C THR A 52 -3.92 -7.61 -9.91
N PHE A 53 -2.63 -7.93 -9.97
CA PHE A 53 -1.65 -7.19 -10.75
C PHE A 53 -1.91 -7.26 -12.26
N GLU A 54 -2.20 -8.44 -12.79
CA GLU A 54 -2.54 -8.64 -14.19
C GLU A 54 -3.84 -7.91 -14.57
N SER A 55 -4.90 -8.06 -13.78
CA SER A 55 -6.21 -7.52 -14.15
C SER A 55 -6.39 -6.03 -13.87
N THR A 56 -5.82 -5.51 -12.78
CA THR A 56 -6.04 -4.12 -12.35
C THR A 56 -4.98 -3.17 -12.90
N PHE A 57 -3.74 -3.64 -13.00
CA PHE A 57 -2.60 -2.82 -13.38
C PHE A 57 -1.99 -3.22 -14.73
N LEU A 58 -2.48 -4.30 -15.35
CA LEU A 58 -1.99 -4.82 -16.64
C LEU A 58 -0.49 -5.13 -16.60
N LEU A 59 -0.03 -5.71 -15.50
CA LEU A 59 1.36 -6.10 -15.31
C LEU A 59 1.57 -7.57 -15.70
N ASP A 60 2.69 -7.84 -16.37
CA ASP A 60 3.11 -9.18 -16.76
C ASP A 60 3.99 -9.83 -15.67
N PRO A 61 3.63 -11.03 -15.15
CA PRO A 61 4.48 -11.74 -14.19
C PRO A 61 5.83 -12.10 -14.83
N GLU A 62 6.89 -12.15 -14.02
CA GLU A 62 8.29 -12.42 -14.43
C GLU A 62 8.96 -11.30 -15.23
N TYR A 63 8.21 -10.35 -15.80
CA TYR A 63 8.76 -9.17 -16.47
C TYR A 63 8.60 -7.91 -15.62
N ASP A 64 7.36 -7.58 -15.26
CA ASP A 64 7.04 -6.39 -14.47
C ASP A 64 7.31 -6.61 -12.99
N PHE A 65 7.09 -7.83 -12.50
CA PHE A 65 7.28 -8.17 -11.10
C PHE A 65 7.67 -9.65 -10.90
N GLU A 66 8.43 -9.91 -9.85
CA GLU A 66 8.80 -11.25 -9.40
C GLU A 66 8.15 -11.57 -8.06
N ILE A 67 7.53 -12.76 -7.94
CA ILE A 67 6.80 -13.15 -6.74
C ILE A 67 7.12 -14.58 -6.30
N TYR A 68 7.55 -14.74 -5.06
CA TYR A 68 7.98 -16.03 -4.50
C TYR A 68 7.58 -16.17 -3.03
N VAL A 69 7.49 -17.42 -2.57
CA VAL A 69 7.18 -17.76 -1.17
C VAL A 69 8.44 -18.33 -0.55
N VAL A 70 8.87 -17.74 0.55
CA VAL A 70 9.98 -18.21 1.39
C VAL A 70 9.40 -18.82 2.65
N SER A 71 9.81 -20.04 3.00
CA SER A 71 9.46 -20.65 4.29
C SER A 71 10.54 -20.33 5.33
N ASP A 72 10.16 -19.78 6.47
CA ASP A 72 11.03 -19.66 7.63
C ASP A 72 10.69 -20.76 8.64
N SER A 73 11.56 -21.77 8.72
CA SER A 73 11.39 -22.94 9.58
C SER A 73 11.58 -22.63 11.06
N LEU A 74 12.36 -21.61 11.41
CA LEU A 74 12.60 -21.24 12.81
C LEU A 74 11.34 -20.60 13.41
N ARG A 75 10.69 -19.75 12.62
CA ARG A 75 9.49 -19.02 13.03
C ARG A 75 8.19 -19.74 12.69
N SER A 76 8.25 -20.84 11.92
CA SER A 76 7.08 -21.56 11.42
C SER A 76 6.11 -20.64 10.64
N ILE A 77 6.67 -19.78 9.79
CA ILE A 77 5.91 -18.83 8.96
C ILE A 77 6.31 -18.96 7.49
N PHE A 78 5.44 -18.44 6.62
CA PHE A 78 5.64 -18.35 5.19
C PHE A 78 5.57 -16.87 4.77
N ILE A 79 6.63 -16.39 4.13
CA ILE A 79 6.77 -15.02 3.67
C ILE A 79 6.56 -15.01 2.15
N LEU A 80 5.47 -14.40 1.71
CA LEU A 80 5.23 -14.07 0.31
C LEU A 80 5.93 -12.75 0.01
N ARG A 81 6.83 -12.73 -0.96
CA ARG A 81 7.55 -11.51 -1.36
C ARG A 81 7.31 -11.24 -2.83
N CYS A 82 6.95 -9.99 -3.15
CA CYS A 82 6.77 -9.48 -4.50
C CYS A 82 7.67 -8.26 -4.72
N GLN A 83 8.51 -8.31 -5.75
CA GLN A 83 9.41 -7.22 -6.13
C GLN A 83 8.95 -6.61 -7.46
N PHE A 84 8.75 -5.29 -7.49
CA PHE A 84 8.31 -4.55 -8.68
C PHE A 84 9.53 -4.02 -9.44
N ILE A 85 9.70 -4.46 -10.69
CA ILE A 85 10.93 -4.27 -11.47
C ILE A 85 10.81 -3.08 -12.42
N THR A 86 9.76 -3.06 -13.25
CA THR A 86 9.62 -2.07 -14.33
C THR A 86 9.04 -0.75 -13.83
N ALA A 87 9.15 0.32 -14.65
CA ALA A 87 8.53 1.61 -14.32
C ALA A 87 6.99 1.49 -14.14
N CYS A 88 6.33 0.66 -14.96
CA CYS A 88 4.90 0.39 -14.85
C CYS A 88 4.57 -0.27 -13.51
N ALA A 89 5.33 -1.30 -13.13
CA ALA A 89 5.17 -2.01 -11.87
C ALA A 89 5.39 -1.09 -10.66
N ARG A 90 6.43 -0.25 -10.69
CA ARG A 90 6.72 0.72 -9.62
C ARG A 90 5.63 1.78 -9.50
N TYR A 91 5.00 2.19 -10.61
CA TYR A 91 3.85 3.09 -10.57
C TYR A 91 2.61 2.41 -9.98
N ALA A 92 2.36 1.14 -10.29
CA ALA A 92 1.31 0.37 -9.64
C ALA A 92 1.52 0.26 -8.13
N PHE A 93 2.76 -0.01 -7.69
CA PHE A 93 3.12 0.00 -6.27
C PHE A 93 2.87 1.37 -5.61
N TRP A 94 3.24 2.47 -6.28
CA TRP A 94 2.93 3.81 -5.80
C TRP A 94 1.42 4.01 -5.66
N ARG A 95 0.61 3.54 -6.61
CA ARG A 95 -0.85 3.64 -6.53
C ARG A 95 -1.42 2.89 -5.32
N LEU A 96 -0.89 1.70 -5.01
CA LEU A 96 -1.29 0.93 -3.83
C LEU A 96 -0.95 1.69 -2.53
N THR A 97 0.30 2.14 -2.40
CA THR A 97 0.77 2.84 -1.19
C THR A 97 0.16 4.24 -0.97
N ASN A 98 -0.42 4.85 -2.02
CA ASN A 98 -1.04 6.18 -1.96
C ASN A 98 -2.58 6.12 -2.03
N GLY A 99 -3.19 4.95 -1.80
CA GLY A 99 -4.65 4.78 -1.79
C GLY A 99 -5.33 5.10 -3.13
N GLN A 100 -4.61 5.00 -4.26
CA GLN A 100 -5.13 5.26 -5.61
C GLN A 100 -5.71 3.99 -6.28
N ALA A 101 -5.74 2.88 -5.54
CA ALA A 101 -6.35 1.61 -5.95
C ALA A 101 -6.82 0.83 -4.71
N PRO A 102 -7.78 1.39 -3.92
CA PRO A 102 -8.20 0.79 -2.65
C PRO A 102 -8.82 -0.60 -2.83
N GLU A 103 -9.47 -0.87 -3.96
CA GLU A 103 -10.03 -2.19 -4.26
C GLU A 103 -8.92 -3.24 -4.44
N ALA A 104 -7.85 -2.88 -5.17
CA ALA A 104 -6.71 -3.77 -5.36
C ALA A 104 -5.96 -4.00 -4.04
N GLN A 105 -5.81 -2.94 -3.24
CA GLN A 105 -5.21 -3.03 -1.92
C GLN A 105 -6.01 -3.99 -1.01
N TYR A 106 -7.34 -3.85 -0.97
CA TYR A 106 -8.21 -4.75 -0.21
C TYR A 106 -8.08 -6.21 -0.66
N LEU A 107 -8.07 -6.45 -1.97
CA LEU A 107 -7.89 -7.80 -2.53
C LEU A 107 -6.54 -8.41 -2.15
N ILE A 108 -5.48 -7.60 -2.12
CA ILE A 108 -4.12 -8.01 -1.74
C ILE A 108 -4.04 -8.34 -0.24
N GLU A 109 -4.59 -7.49 0.62
CA GLU A 109 -4.56 -7.66 2.07
C GLU A 109 -5.40 -8.87 2.53
N THR A 110 -6.56 -9.09 1.90
CA THR A 110 -7.49 -10.19 2.22
C THR A 110 -7.23 -11.48 1.41
N ALA A 111 -6.19 -11.50 0.58
CA ALA A 111 -5.90 -12.54 -0.40
C ALA A 111 -5.76 -13.97 0.18
N HIS A 112 -5.45 -14.08 1.47
CA HIS A 112 -5.25 -15.33 2.18
C HIS A 112 -6.56 -15.95 2.70
N ILE A 113 -7.60 -15.13 2.86
CA ILE A 113 -8.90 -15.58 3.36
C ILE A 113 -9.57 -16.42 2.25
N PRO A 114 -10.05 -17.63 2.56
CA PRO A 114 -10.74 -18.45 1.58
C PRO A 114 -11.98 -17.71 1.07
N GLY A 115 -12.11 -17.61 -0.26
CA GLY A 115 -13.27 -17.01 -0.92
C GLY A 115 -14.59 -17.71 -0.58
N GLY A 116 -15.18 -17.36 0.55
CA GLY A 116 -16.59 -17.57 0.85
C GLY A 116 -17.43 -16.52 0.13
N ILE A 117 -18.72 -16.82 -0.09
CA ILE A 117 -19.70 -15.90 -0.67
C ILE A 117 -19.72 -14.53 0.08
N SER A 118 -19.26 -14.49 1.33
CA SER A 118 -19.14 -13.27 2.16
C SER A 118 -18.17 -12.22 1.63
N HIS A 119 -17.17 -12.54 0.79
CA HIS A 119 -16.19 -11.54 0.35
C HIS A 119 -16.80 -10.40 -0.49
N ARG A 120 -17.88 -10.68 -1.23
CA ARG A 120 -18.64 -9.64 -1.94
C ARG A 120 -19.40 -8.75 -0.97
N ASP A 121 -19.89 -9.34 0.11
CA ASP A 121 -20.68 -8.66 1.12
C ASP A 121 -19.79 -7.79 2.01
N ASP A 122 -18.60 -8.27 2.39
CA ASP A 122 -17.67 -7.53 3.26
C ASP A 122 -17.26 -6.19 2.65
N PHE A 123 -17.06 -6.12 1.33
CA PHE A 123 -16.80 -4.86 0.63
C PHE A 123 -18.04 -3.93 0.62
N LEU A 124 -19.24 -4.48 0.50
CA LEU A 124 -20.49 -3.70 0.56
C LEU A 124 -20.80 -3.19 1.98
N PHE A 125 -20.30 -3.87 3.01
CA PHE A 125 -20.56 -3.55 4.42
C PHE A 125 -19.41 -2.82 5.11
N ALA A 126 -18.28 -2.62 4.43
CA ALA A 126 -17.14 -1.88 4.95
C ALA A 126 -17.61 -0.47 5.40
N PRO A 127 -17.43 -0.13 6.69
CA PRO A 127 -18.04 1.07 7.29
C PRO A 127 -17.50 2.39 6.70
N ASP A 128 -16.32 2.34 6.10
CA ASP A 128 -15.64 3.41 5.36
C ASP A 128 -16.19 3.61 3.94
N LEU A 129 -16.82 2.58 3.35
CA LEU A 129 -17.45 2.64 2.02
C LEU A 129 -18.95 2.98 2.07
N LYS A 130 -19.54 3.10 3.26
CA LYS A 130 -20.93 3.54 3.39
C LYS A 130 -21.02 5.01 2.96
N PRO A 131 -21.75 5.36 1.88
CA PRO A 131 -22.04 6.75 1.60
C PRO A 131 -22.75 7.31 2.82
N VAL A 132 -22.29 8.45 3.33
CA VAL A 132 -22.79 9.06 4.56
C VAL A 132 -24.25 9.50 4.33
N ALA A 133 -25.18 8.56 4.45
CA ALA A 133 -26.57 8.70 4.00
C ALA A 133 -27.37 9.74 4.79
N ASN A 134 -26.83 10.19 5.92
CA ASN A 134 -27.43 11.21 6.78
C ASN A 134 -26.47 12.36 7.12
N ALA A 135 -25.33 12.47 6.44
CA ALA A 135 -24.68 13.78 6.41
C ALA A 135 -25.61 14.64 5.55
N PRO A 136 -26.10 15.80 6.04
CA PRO A 136 -26.62 16.79 5.12
C PRO A 136 -25.58 16.93 4.01
N LEU A 137 -26.04 16.91 2.75
CA LEU A 137 -25.23 17.43 1.65
C LEU A 137 -24.85 18.84 2.07
N VAL A 138 -23.67 18.99 2.70
CA VAL A 138 -23.03 20.27 2.92
C VAL A 138 -22.53 20.67 1.53
N MET A 139 -23.47 21.10 0.70
CA MET A 139 -23.28 22.07 -0.37
C MET A 139 -23.07 23.45 0.28
N ALA A 140 -22.19 23.51 1.29
CA ALA A 140 -21.69 24.72 1.90
C ALA A 140 -20.20 24.52 2.14
N GLY A 141 -19.48 24.29 1.04
CA GLY A 141 -18.14 24.85 0.93
C GLY A 141 -18.28 26.35 0.76
N GLU A 142 -18.42 27.07 1.87
CA GLU A 142 -17.71 28.34 1.99
C GLU A 142 -16.25 28.09 1.62
N GLY A 143 -15.70 28.99 0.81
CA GLY A 143 -14.51 28.78 0.02
C GLY A 143 -13.35 28.14 0.79
N CYS A 144 -13.05 26.89 0.46
CA CYS A 144 -11.67 26.44 0.49
C CYS A 144 -10.96 27.27 -0.58
N ARG A 145 -10.17 28.25 -0.13
CA ARG A 145 -9.23 29.05 -0.91
C ARG A 145 -8.18 28.12 -1.52
N THR A 146 -8.55 27.30 -2.48
CA THR A 146 -7.63 26.93 -3.56
C THR A 146 -7.67 28.12 -4.51
N GLY A 147 -6.54 28.81 -4.64
CA GLY A 147 -6.39 29.95 -5.53
C GLY A 147 -6.52 29.51 -6.99
N PHE A 148 -7.74 29.25 -7.44
CA PHE A 148 -8.09 29.38 -8.85
C PHE A 148 -8.45 30.84 -9.05
N GLU A 149 -7.47 31.62 -9.54
CA GLU A 149 -7.71 32.98 -10.00
C GLU A 149 -8.89 32.94 -10.98
N SER A 150 -9.91 33.76 -10.72
CA SER A 150 -11.05 33.88 -11.61
C SER A 150 -10.53 34.20 -13.01
N VAL A 151 -11.09 33.56 -14.05
CA VAL A 151 -10.72 33.80 -15.46
C VAL A 151 -10.76 35.30 -15.80
N LYS A 152 -11.63 36.07 -15.14
CA LYS A 152 -11.69 37.53 -15.24
C LYS A 152 -10.45 38.24 -14.67
N GLU A 153 -9.91 37.74 -13.57
CA GLU A 153 -8.72 38.26 -12.91
C GLU A 153 -7.45 37.95 -13.73
N LEU A 154 -7.39 36.73 -14.27
CA LEU A 154 -6.34 36.29 -15.20
C LEU A 154 -6.35 37.12 -16.51
N LEU A 155 -7.52 37.35 -17.10
CA LEU A 155 -7.68 38.22 -18.27
C LEU A 155 -7.33 39.68 -17.97
N SER A 156 -7.66 40.20 -16.79
CA SER A 156 -7.29 41.57 -16.40
C SER A 156 -5.79 41.78 -16.26
N ARG A 157 -5.05 40.75 -15.81
CA ARG A 157 -3.58 40.77 -15.72
C ARG A 157 -2.92 40.66 -17.09
N ILE A 158 -3.46 39.83 -17.99
CA ILE A 158 -2.99 39.74 -19.38
C ILE A 158 -3.19 41.08 -20.10
N LEU A 159 -4.37 41.69 -19.97
CA LEU A 159 -4.66 42.99 -20.59
C LEU A 159 -3.81 44.13 -20.02
N LYS A 160 -3.53 44.14 -18.70
CA LYS A 160 -2.60 45.11 -18.09
C LYS A 160 -1.14 44.95 -18.56
N ARG A 161 -0.70 43.74 -18.91
CA ARG A 161 0.65 43.52 -19.47
C ARG A 161 0.78 43.95 -20.93
N ILE A 162 -0.32 43.95 -21.69
CA ILE A 162 -0.32 44.34 -23.11
C ILE A 162 -0.52 45.86 -23.26
N GLY A 163 -1.20 46.52 -22.32
CA GLY A 163 -1.44 47.98 -22.34
C GLY A 163 -0.35 48.86 -21.74
N SER A 164 0.84 48.33 -21.42
CA SER A 164 1.97 49.09 -20.88
C SER A 164 3.16 49.08 -21.84
N ILE A 165 2.94 49.58 -23.06
CA ILE A 165 3.96 50.04 -24.01
C ILE A 165 3.62 51.49 -24.36
#